data_AF-A0A3C1NHC6-F1
#
_entry.id   AF-A0A3C1NHC6-F1
#
_cell.length_a   1.000
_cell.length_b   1.000
_cell.length_c   1.000
_cell.angle_alpha   90.00
_cell.angle_beta   90.00
_cell.angle_gamma   90.00
#
_symmetry.space_group_name_H-M   'P 1'
#
loop_
_entity.id
_entity.type
_entity.pdbx_description
1 polymer ?
#
loop_
_entity_poly.entity_id
_entity_poly.type
_entity_poly.pdbx_seq_one_letter_code
_entity_poly.pdbx_strand_id
1 'polypeptide(L)'
;MLCFTQGSQALERIRADAGVEALIADAGGTPISGLELCWETRLMAGRKRPIYVLLIASSDDQRIWIEALDCGADDVINKPPLTDELYAKLRVAERVVTLQRDLIQLATRDPLTGVHNRRAFFEEATDACRDANSGGRLSAILLDIDRFKAINDHYGHDVGDDALQAVASEAARDGSIVGRLGGDEFSVLLRGYDLSGAVEVAEDLRERLARLRIPSRDGILSLTCSLGTSELELGDTVDDLMKRSDLALYRAKDEGRNRVATPPTGAWLSQRPRQAVSLFRSIGRQPPPANETLERRKGQPPSDAVLARICVVVDLLVEYGLSEEGAAQVMMRRMIAAGVSAPKKGTAPTGWKRLLAWKADFQNGLMGDEATREFENFAASIESIPPHERVERVLEGGLWNRRQGHRGAERRPTLSESGAGG
;
A
#
# COMPACT_ATOMS: atom_id res chain seq x y z
N MET A 1 -1.23 -1.35 34.32
CA MET A 1 -1.57 0.08 34.18
C MET A 1 -0.34 0.89 34.60
N LEU A 2 0.19 1.73 33.71
CA LEU A 2 1.29 2.65 34.03
C LEU A 2 0.68 4.05 34.16
N CYS A 3 1.08 4.78 35.19
CA CYS A 3 0.57 6.13 35.47
C CYS A 3 1.70 7.14 35.41
N PHE A 4 1.44 8.27 34.77
CA PHE A 4 2.39 9.36 34.60
C PHE A 4 1.77 10.67 35.06
N THR A 5 2.57 11.55 35.66
CA THR A 5 2.14 12.89 36.05
C THR A 5 2.40 13.93 34.96
N GLN A 6 3.16 13.58 33.91
CA GLN A 6 3.48 14.44 32.77
C GLN A 6 3.16 13.74 31.45
N GLY A 7 2.52 14.46 30.52
CA GLY A 7 2.15 13.93 29.20
C GLY A 7 3.35 13.52 28.34
N SER A 8 4.50 14.20 28.49
CA SER A 8 5.75 13.86 27.77
C SER A 8 6.25 12.45 28.09
N GLN A 9 6.24 12.06 29.38
CA GLN A 9 6.65 10.72 29.82
C GLN A 9 5.70 9.63 29.30
N ALA A 10 4.40 9.93 29.29
CA ALA A 10 3.41 9.03 28.70
C ALA A 10 3.68 8.84 27.19
N LEU A 11 3.92 9.93 26.45
CA LEU A 11 4.22 9.88 25.02
C LEU A 11 5.50 9.09 24.73
N GLU A 12 6.57 9.29 25.50
CA GLU A 12 7.80 8.50 25.40
C GLU A 12 7.54 7.01 25.63
N ARG A 13 6.69 6.66 26.61
CA ARG A 13 6.33 5.26 26.84
C ARG A 13 5.55 4.67 25.68
N ILE A 14 4.56 5.39 25.13
CA ILE A 14 3.77 4.89 23.99
C ILE A 14 4.68 4.74 22.75
N ARG A 15 5.68 5.62 22.57
CA ARG A 15 6.71 5.50 21.52
C ARG A 15 7.59 4.27 21.70
N ALA A 16 8.06 4.01 22.92
CA ALA A 16 8.97 2.91 23.21
C ALA A 16 8.31 1.53 23.20
N ASP A 17 7.01 1.46 23.54
CA ASP A 17 6.29 0.21 23.72
C ASP A 17 5.13 0.10 22.74
N ALA A 18 5.31 -0.69 21.68
CA ALA A 18 4.28 -0.94 20.66
C ALA A 18 3.04 -1.69 21.20
N GLY A 19 3.14 -2.32 22.38
CA GLY A 19 2.07 -3.07 23.04
C GLY A 19 1.08 -2.20 23.81
N VAL A 20 1.25 -0.88 23.87
CA VAL A 20 0.24 0.01 24.47
C VAL A 20 -1.00 0.06 23.58
N GLU A 21 -2.13 -0.33 24.15
CA GLU A 21 -3.43 -0.52 23.48
C GLU A 21 -4.50 0.47 23.93
N ALA A 22 -4.28 1.16 25.06
CA ALA A 22 -5.18 2.18 25.55
C ALA A 22 -4.41 3.31 26.23
N LEU A 23 -4.87 4.53 26.04
CA LEU A 23 -4.43 5.76 26.69
C LEU A 23 -5.63 6.37 27.42
N ILE A 24 -5.46 6.64 28.71
CA ILE A 24 -6.40 7.43 29.50
C ILE A 24 -5.66 8.68 29.95
N ALA A 25 -6.14 9.86 29.59
CA ALA A 25 -5.46 11.12 29.89
C ALA A 25 -6.43 12.21 30.33
N ASP A 26 -5.97 13.06 31.23
CA ASP A 26 -6.64 14.33 31.53
C ASP A 26 -6.58 15.23 30.30
N ALA A 27 -7.70 15.82 29.86
CA ALA A 27 -7.73 16.65 28.65
C ALA A 27 -6.85 17.92 28.77
N GLY A 28 -6.65 18.44 29.98
CA GLY A 28 -5.78 19.60 30.24
C GLY A 28 -4.35 19.19 30.55
N GLY A 29 -3.62 20.05 31.26
CA GLY A 29 -2.28 19.76 31.76
C GLY A 29 -1.14 20.50 31.05
N THR A 30 0.05 20.45 31.65
CA THR A 30 1.30 21.02 31.14
C THR A 30 2.45 20.02 31.38
N PRO A 31 3.54 20.06 30.59
CA PRO A 31 3.80 20.94 29.45
C PRO A 31 3.07 20.53 28.16
N ILE A 32 2.57 19.29 28.08
CA ILE A 32 1.76 18.79 26.97
C ILE A 32 0.37 18.50 27.53
N SER A 33 -0.65 19.09 26.90
CA SER A 33 -2.06 18.85 27.24
C SER A 33 -2.52 17.44 26.82
N GLY A 34 -3.60 16.92 27.42
CA GLY A 34 -4.19 15.66 26.97
C GLY A 34 -4.66 15.66 25.53
N LEU A 35 -5.11 16.81 25.01
CA LEU A 35 -5.47 16.98 23.61
C LEU A 35 -4.26 16.82 22.69
N GLU A 36 -3.14 17.48 23.00
CA GLU A 36 -1.89 17.33 22.27
C GLU A 36 -1.36 15.89 22.36
N LEU A 37 -1.44 15.27 23.55
CA LEU A 37 -1.06 13.88 23.74
C LEU A 37 -1.91 12.92 22.88
N CYS A 38 -3.23 13.16 22.80
CA CYS A 38 -4.14 12.42 21.93
C CYS A 38 -3.72 12.55 20.46
N TRP A 39 -3.50 13.78 20.00
CA TRP A 39 -3.09 14.06 18.63
C TRP A 39 -1.78 13.36 18.26
N GLU A 40 -0.74 13.49 19.09
CA GLU A 40 0.55 12.81 18.90
C GLU A 40 0.41 11.29 18.91
N THR A 41 -0.41 10.75 19.81
CA THR A 41 -0.70 9.31 19.86
C THR A 41 -1.34 8.84 18.57
N ARG A 42 -2.28 9.62 17.99
CA ARG A 42 -2.94 9.29 16.73
C ARG A 42 -2.01 9.32 15.52
N LEU A 43 -1.14 10.33 15.44
CA LEU A 43 -0.13 10.42 14.39
C LEU A 43 0.80 9.21 14.40
N MET A 44 1.25 8.79 15.58
CA MET A 44 2.14 7.65 15.75
C MET A 44 1.44 6.30 15.53
N ALA A 45 0.23 6.13 16.06
CA ALA A 45 -0.54 4.88 15.94
C ALA A 45 -0.84 4.54 14.48
N GLY A 46 -1.15 5.57 13.67
CA GLY A 46 -1.46 5.41 12.25
C GLY A 46 -2.58 4.39 12.01
N ARG A 47 -2.44 3.56 10.98
CA ARG A 47 -3.42 2.51 10.62
C ARG A 47 -3.08 1.13 11.16
N LYS A 48 -1.84 0.93 11.60
CA LYS A 48 -1.28 -0.41 11.88
C LYS A 48 -1.30 -0.74 13.37
N ARG A 49 -1.50 0.26 14.24
CA ARG A 49 -1.47 0.11 15.69
C ARG A 49 -2.74 0.67 16.33
N PRO A 50 -3.74 -0.16 16.66
CA PRO A 50 -4.96 0.31 17.30
C PRO A 50 -4.65 0.70 18.76
N ILE A 51 -4.92 1.95 19.11
CA ILE A 51 -4.81 2.45 20.49
C ILE A 51 -6.14 3.11 20.81
N TYR A 52 -6.82 2.71 21.89
CA TYR A 52 -8.02 3.41 22.34
C TYR A 52 -7.63 4.65 23.15
N VAL A 53 -8.18 5.83 22.86
CA VAL A 53 -7.88 7.07 23.58
C VAL A 53 -9.12 7.58 24.29
N LEU A 54 -9.04 7.60 25.61
CA LEU A 54 -10.09 8.06 26.52
C LEU A 54 -9.63 9.34 27.23
N LEU A 55 -10.31 10.46 26.97
CA LEU A 55 -9.98 11.72 27.64
C LEU A 55 -10.89 11.98 28.83
N ILE A 56 -10.32 12.56 29.89
CA ILE A 56 -11.05 12.97 31.09
C ILE A 56 -11.11 14.50 31.12
N ALA A 57 -12.29 15.07 30.93
CA ALA A 57 -12.52 16.51 30.81
C ALA A 57 -13.50 17.02 31.89
N SER A 58 -13.48 18.32 32.18
CA SER A 58 -14.53 18.92 33.03
C SER A 58 -15.86 18.97 32.29
N SER A 59 -16.97 18.86 33.03
CA SER A 59 -18.34 19.05 32.50
C SER A 59 -18.66 20.50 32.17
N ASP A 60 -17.89 21.45 32.73
CA ASP A 60 -18.25 22.87 32.73
C ASP A 60 -18.02 23.55 31.38
N ASP A 61 -17.31 22.89 30.45
CA ASP A 61 -17.07 23.37 29.11
C ASP A 61 -17.26 22.26 28.07
N GLN A 62 -18.47 22.22 27.48
CA GLN A 62 -18.80 21.32 26.38
C GLN A 62 -17.88 21.47 25.16
N ARG A 63 -17.17 22.61 25.01
CA ARG A 63 -16.24 22.79 23.88
C ARG A 63 -15.04 21.86 23.98
N ILE A 64 -14.55 21.59 25.20
CA ILE A 64 -13.43 20.68 25.43
C ILE A 64 -13.79 19.25 25.01
N TRP A 65 -15.05 18.85 25.15
CA TRP A 65 -15.53 17.54 24.69
C TRP A 65 -15.51 17.41 23.18
N ILE A 66 -15.97 18.45 22.48
CA ILE A 66 -15.96 18.50 21.02
C ILE A 66 -14.52 18.48 20.52
N GLU A 67 -13.66 19.31 21.11
CA GLU A 67 -12.25 19.39 20.75
C GLU A 67 -11.51 18.06 21.01
N ALA A 68 -11.80 17.39 22.12
CA ALA A 68 -11.27 16.05 22.42
C ALA A 68 -11.59 15.04 21.32
N LEU A 69 -12.84 14.99 20.87
CA LEU A 69 -13.28 14.08 19.80
C LEU A 69 -12.69 14.49 18.44
N ASP A 70 -12.62 15.79 18.13
CA ASP A 70 -12.03 16.31 16.89
C ASP A 70 -10.51 16.06 16.83
N CYS A 71 -9.82 16.05 17.96
CA CYS A 71 -8.42 15.64 18.11
C CYS A 71 -8.22 14.11 18.00
N GLY A 72 -9.31 13.35 17.87
CA GLY A 72 -9.30 11.92 17.63
C GLY A 72 -9.45 11.05 18.88
N ALA A 73 -9.88 11.58 20.03
CA ALA A 73 -10.26 10.74 21.15
C ALA A 73 -11.42 9.81 20.74
N ASP A 74 -11.39 8.56 21.21
CA ASP A 74 -12.49 7.63 20.96
C ASP A 74 -13.70 7.91 21.87
N ASP A 75 -13.43 8.43 23.07
CA ASP A 75 -14.46 8.76 24.06
C ASP A 75 -13.95 9.74 25.13
N VAL A 76 -14.88 10.32 25.89
CA VAL A 76 -14.62 11.29 26.95
C VAL A 76 -15.40 10.93 28.23
N ILE A 77 -14.83 11.21 29.41
CA ILE A 77 -15.46 11.08 30.73
C ILE A 77 -15.37 12.41 31.50
N ASN A 78 -16.37 12.70 32.34
CA ASN A 78 -16.39 13.85 33.23
C ASN A 78 -15.42 13.73 34.42
N LYS A 79 -14.91 14.86 34.89
CA LYS A 79 -14.23 14.95 36.19
C LYS A 79 -15.23 15.21 37.32
N PRO A 80 -15.10 14.53 38.47
CA PRO A 80 -14.26 13.34 38.70
C PRO A 80 -14.87 12.10 38.01
N PRO A 81 -14.04 11.17 37.48
CA PRO A 81 -14.57 9.99 36.81
C PRO A 81 -15.29 9.07 37.79
N LEU A 82 -16.50 8.64 37.43
CA LEU A 82 -17.23 7.61 38.17
C LEU A 82 -16.65 6.23 37.85
N THR A 83 -16.39 5.43 38.89
CA THR A 83 -15.72 4.13 38.76
C THR A 83 -16.46 3.18 37.82
N ASP A 84 -17.79 3.06 37.96
CA ASP A 84 -18.60 2.16 37.13
C ASP A 84 -18.63 2.59 35.66
N GLU A 85 -18.69 3.90 35.41
CA GLU A 85 -18.64 4.47 34.07
C GLU A 85 -17.27 4.20 33.41
N LEU A 86 -16.17 4.47 34.15
CA LEU A 86 -14.82 4.22 33.67
C LEU A 86 -14.62 2.75 33.30
N TYR A 87 -15.01 1.81 34.17
CA TYR A 87 -14.91 0.39 33.87
C TYR A 87 -15.80 -0.04 32.70
N ALA A 88 -17.00 0.54 32.55
CA ALA A 88 -17.84 0.28 31.40
C ALA A 88 -17.18 0.73 30.09
N LYS A 89 -16.60 1.92 30.06
CA LYS A 89 -15.86 2.44 28.90
C LYS A 89 -14.60 1.64 28.60
N LEU A 90 -13.88 1.16 29.61
CA LEU A 90 -12.71 0.28 29.40
C LEU A 90 -13.07 -1.08 28.79
N ARG A 91 -14.21 -1.67 29.14
CA ARG A 91 -14.70 -2.89 28.48
C ARG A 91 -15.07 -2.64 27.02
N VAL A 92 -15.60 -1.46 26.70
CA VAL A 92 -15.87 -1.05 25.31
C VAL A 92 -14.55 -0.85 24.56
N ALA A 93 -13.58 -0.17 25.18
CA ALA A 93 -12.25 0.05 24.63
C ALA A 93 -11.56 -1.27 24.26
N GLU A 94 -11.53 -2.23 25.19
CA GLU A 94 -10.97 -3.56 24.96
C GLU A 94 -11.63 -4.22 23.74
N ARG A 95 -12.97 -4.25 23.68
CA ARG A 95 -13.70 -4.83 22.54
C ARG A 95 -13.35 -4.16 21.22
N VAL A 96 -13.30 -2.82 21.19
CA VAL A 96 -12.98 -2.07 19.97
C VAL A 96 -11.55 -2.35 19.52
N VAL A 97 -10.59 -2.35 20.44
CA VAL A 97 -9.18 -2.62 20.12
C VAL A 97 -9.00 -4.05 19.64
N THR A 98 -9.65 -5.04 20.26
CA THR A 98 -9.61 -6.44 19.80
C THR A 98 -10.15 -6.55 18.38
N LEU A 99 -11.33 -5.99 18.10
CA LEU A 99 -11.92 -6.03 16.75
C LEU A 99 -11.04 -5.35 15.71
N GLN A 100 -10.44 -4.21 16.04
CA GLN A 100 -9.51 -3.52 15.15
C GLN A 100 -8.24 -4.34 14.91
N ARG A 101 -7.70 -4.98 15.94
CA ARG A 101 -6.54 -5.88 15.80
C ARG A 101 -6.85 -7.05 14.89
N ASP A 102 -8.00 -7.69 15.08
CA ASP A 102 -8.42 -8.82 14.25
C ASP A 102 -8.60 -8.40 12.79
N LEU A 103 -9.21 -7.23 12.55
CA LEU A 103 -9.34 -6.66 11.21
C LEU A 103 -7.98 -6.36 10.57
N ILE A 104 -7.02 -5.81 11.33
CA ILE A 104 -5.67 -5.56 10.85
C ILE A 104 -4.98 -6.89 10.54
N GLN A 105 -5.10 -7.90 11.40
CA GLN A 105 -4.51 -9.22 11.15
C GLN A 105 -5.09 -9.86 9.90
N LEU A 106 -6.42 -9.90 9.74
CA LEU A 106 -7.08 -10.41 8.54
C LEU A 106 -6.67 -9.66 7.28
N ALA A 107 -6.45 -8.35 7.39
CA ALA A 107 -6.03 -7.53 6.26
C ALA A 107 -4.54 -7.71 5.92
N THR A 108 -3.68 -8.04 6.88
CA THR A 108 -2.21 -7.95 6.72
C THR A 108 -1.47 -9.28 6.82
N ARG A 109 -2.08 -10.33 7.34
CA ARG A 109 -1.46 -11.65 7.50
C ARG A 109 -2.00 -12.65 6.48
N ASP A 110 -1.17 -13.62 6.14
CA ASP A 110 -1.59 -14.81 5.41
C ASP A 110 -2.31 -15.77 6.38
N PRO A 111 -3.55 -16.21 6.08
CA PRO A 111 -4.35 -16.97 7.04
C PRO A 111 -3.78 -18.36 7.38
N LEU A 112 -2.96 -18.94 6.49
CA LEU A 112 -2.35 -20.24 6.74
C LEU A 112 -1.07 -20.12 7.55
N THR A 113 -0.19 -19.19 7.16
CA THR A 113 1.19 -19.13 7.64
C THR A 113 1.45 -18.06 8.70
N GLY A 114 0.54 -17.11 8.90
CA GLY A 114 0.65 -16.04 9.89
C GLY A 114 1.70 -14.95 9.57
N VAL A 115 2.54 -15.14 8.55
CA VAL A 115 3.44 -14.08 8.03
C VAL A 115 2.65 -13.02 7.26
N HIS A 116 3.29 -11.96 6.78
CA HIS A 116 2.57 -10.96 5.98
C HIS A 116 1.98 -11.60 4.72
N ASN A 117 0.75 -11.21 4.37
CA ASN A 117 0.25 -11.53 3.03
C ASN A 117 0.97 -10.68 1.98
N ARG A 118 0.83 -11.06 0.71
CA ARG A 118 1.45 -10.36 -0.43
C ARG A 118 1.28 -8.84 -0.35
N ARG A 119 0.05 -8.36 -0.16
CA ARG A 119 -0.24 -6.92 -0.12
C ARG A 119 0.52 -6.21 1.00
N ALA A 120 0.45 -6.74 2.22
CA ALA A 120 1.13 -6.14 3.36
C ALA A 120 2.65 -6.20 3.25
N PHE A 121 3.20 -7.28 2.69
CA PHE A 121 4.64 -7.39 2.43
C PHE A 121 5.13 -6.27 1.50
N PHE A 122 4.44 -6.04 0.37
CA PHE A 122 4.83 -4.98 -0.57
C PHE A 122 4.65 -3.57 0.02
N GLU A 123 3.65 -3.35 0.89
CA GLU A 123 3.51 -2.10 1.63
C GLU A 123 4.72 -1.85 2.55
N GLU A 124 5.11 -2.85 3.36
CA GLU A 124 6.30 -2.75 4.23
C GLU A 124 7.60 -2.61 3.43
N ALA A 125 7.73 -3.33 2.32
CA ALA A 125 8.89 -3.24 1.44
C ALA A 125 9.01 -1.86 0.79
N THR A 126 7.90 -1.24 0.43
CA THR A 126 7.87 0.13 -0.15
C THR A 126 8.36 1.16 0.85
N ASP A 127 7.90 1.05 2.10
CA ASP A 127 8.37 1.93 3.16
C ASP A 127 9.87 1.69 3.45
N ALA A 128 10.30 0.42 3.53
CA ALA A 128 11.71 0.08 3.71
C ALA A 128 12.64 0.59 2.60
N CYS A 129 12.19 0.49 1.34
CA CYS A 129 12.92 0.96 0.17
C CYS A 129 13.07 2.48 0.20
N ARG A 130 12.01 3.21 0.59
CA ARG A 130 12.07 4.67 0.77
C ARG A 130 13.08 5.06 1.85
N ASP A 131 13.08 4.35 2.98
CA ASP A 131 14.01 4.59 4.08
C ASP A 131 15.47 4.33 3.63
N ALA A 132 15.71 3.22 2.94
CA ALA A 132 17.04 2.83 2.46
C ALA A 132 17.59 3.79 1.40
N ASN A 133 16.75 4.27 0.48
CA ASN A 133 17.13 5.30 -0.49
C ASN A 133 17.54 6.64 0.17
N SER A 134 17.21 6.84 1.46
CA SER A 134 17.61 8.03 2.24
C SER A 134 18.95 7.86 2.97
N GLY A 135 19.71 6.80 2.69
CA GLY A 135 21.06 6.57 3.24
C GLY A 135 21.27 5.25 3.99
N GLY A 136 20.39 4.27 3.79
CA GLY A 136 20.48 2.93 4.38
C GLY A 136 20.80 1.84 3.35
N ARG A 137 20.80 0.59 3.81
CA ARG A 137 20.90 -0.61 2.96
C ARG A 137 19.64 -1.46 3.12
N LEU A 138 19.28 -2.17 2.06
CA LEU A 138 18.13 -3.06 2.05
C LEU A 138 18.42 -4.22 1.11
N SER A 139 18.22 -5.44 1.57
CA SER A 139 18.30 -6.63 0.73
C SER A 139 17.01 -7.43 0.83
N ALA A 140 16.73 -8.20 -0.21
CA ALA A 140 15.61 -9.12 -0.27
C ALA A 140 16.10 -10.54 -0.56
N ILE A 141 15.40 -11.51 0.03
CA ILE A 141 15.55 -12.93 -0.25
C ILE A 141 14.21 -13.44 -0.73
N LEU A 142 14.14 -13.92 -1.98
CA LEU A 142 12.99 -14.63 -2.49
C LEU A 142 13.24 -16.12 -2.35
N LEU A 143 12.28 -16.83 -1.76
CA LEU A 143 12.36 -18.25 -1.42
C LEU A 143 11.21 -19.00 -2.09
N ASP A 144 11.51 -20.21 -2.57
CA ASP A 144 10.52 -21.14 -3.10
C ASP A 144 10.82 -22.57 -2.65
N ILE A 145 9.76 -23.31 -2.29
CA ILE A 145 9.87 -24.69 -1.85
C ILE A 145 10.08 -25.61 -3.06
N ASP A 146 11.20 -26.32 -3.07
CA ASP A 146 11.57 -27.15 -4.20
C ASP A 146 10.57 -28.29 -4.41
N ARG A 147 9.97 -28.33 -5.60
CA ARG A 147 9.03 -29.39 -6.02
C ARG A 147 7.79 -29.49 -5.11
N PHE A 148 7.29 -28.36 -4.59
CA PHE A 148 6.13 -28.34 -3.71
C PHE A 148 4.89 -29.05 -4.28
N LYS A 149 4.63 -28.94 -5.59
CA LYS A 149 3.55 -29.69 -6.23
C LYS A 149 3.69 -31.21 -6.02
N ALA A 150 4.90 -31.76 -6.12
CA ALA A 150 5.13 -33.19 -5.88
C ALA A 150 4.93 -33.57 -4.42
N ILE A 151 5.17 -32.65 -3.48
CA ILE A 151 4.85 -32.83 -2.06
C ILE A 151 3.34 -32.97 -1.90
N ASN A 152 2.56 -32.04 -2.46
CA ASN A 152 1.09 -32.10 -2.41
C ASN A 152 0.54 -33.35 -3.10
N ASP A 153 1.07 -33.71 -4.26
CA ASP A 153 0.61 -34.87 -5.04
C ASP A 153 0.90 -36.20 -4.30
N HIS A 154 1.95 -36.26 -3.47
CA HIS A 154 2.35 -37.47 -2.74
C HIS A 154 1.76 -37.56 -1.32
N TYR A 155 1.84 -36.48 -0.55
CA TYR A 155 1.45 -36.45 0.87
C TYR A 155 0.07 -35.82 1.12
N GLY A 156 -0.56 -35.25 0.10
CA GLY A 156 -1.80 -34.51 0.22
C GLY A 156 -1.59 -33.04 0.63
N HIS A 157 -2.66 -32.24 0.44
CA HIS A 157 -2.63 -30.81 0.69
C HIS A 157 -2.42 -30.45 2.17
N ASP A 158 -2.97 -31.24 3.10
CA ASP A 158 -2.81 -30.98 4.55
C ASP A 158 -1.33 -30.98 4.96
N VAL A 159 -0.54 -31.93 4.46
CA VAL A 159 0.90 -32.01 4.72
C VAL A 159 1.67 -30.91 3.98
N GLY A 160 1.18 -30.50 2.81
CA GLY A 160 1.69 -29.31 2.11
C GLY A 160 1.48 -28.03 2.92
N ASP A 161 0.33 -27.89 3.57
CA ASP A 161 0.00 -26.77 4.44
C ASP A 161 0.89 -26.77 5.69
N ASP A 162 1.13 -27.93 6.31
CA ASP A 162 2.11 -28.09 7.41
C ASP A 162 3.52 -27.68 6.97
N ALA A 163 3.91 -28.03 5.73
CA ALA A 163 5.20 -27.63 5.17
C ALA A 163 5.32 -26.10 4.98
N LEU A 164 4.27 -25.46 4.47
CA LEU A 164 4.22 -24.00 4.33
C LEU A 164 4.32 -23.30 5.68
N GLN A 165 3.63 -23.81 6.70
CA GLN A 165 3.69 -23.27 8.07
C GLN A 165 5.09 -23.42 8.67
N ALA A 166 5.73 -24.58 8.52
CA ALA A 166 7.08 -24.82 9.01
C ALA A 166 8.11 -23.89 8.34
N VAL A 167 8.02 -23.72 7.02
CA VAL A 167 8.89 -22.80 6.26
C VAL A 167 8.68 -21.35 6.72
N ALA A 168 7.43 -20.93 6.88
CA ALA A 168 7.11 -19.58 7.36
C ALA A 168 7.66 -19.30 8.76
N SER A 169 7.55 -20.28 9.66
CA SER A 169 8.08 -20.18 11.03
C SER A 169 9.61 -20.03 11.04
N GLU A 170 10.33 -20.82 10.23
CA GLU A 170 11.80 -20.71 10.15
C GLU A 170 12.26 -19.41 9.49
N ALA A 171 11.52 -18.91 8.50
CA ALA A 171 11.82 -17.64 7.85
C ALA A 171 11.59 -16.44 8.78
N ALA A 172 10.56 -16.50 9.65
CA ALA A 172 10.20 -15.41 10.56
C ALA A 172 11.05 -15.34 11.85
N ARG A 173 11.91 -16.34 12.09
CA ARG A 173 12.65 -16.51 13.35
C ARG A 173 13.55 -15.34 13.72
N ASP A 174 14.16 -14.68 12.72
CA ASP A 174 15.20 -13.67 12.94
C ASP A 174 14.63 -12.23 13.03
N GLY A 175 13.30 -12.09 13.17
CA GLY A 175 12.62 -10.79 13.29
C GLY A 175 12.57 -9.97 12.00
N SER A 176 12.96 -10.56 10.87
CA SER A 176 12.85 -9.98 9.53
C SER A 176 11.40 -9.84 9.07
N ILE A 177 11.14 -8.91 8.16
CA ILE A 177 9.81 -8.77 7.54
C ILE A 177 9.66 -9.92 6.53
N VAL A 178 8.78 -10.86 6.85
CA VAL A 178 8.50 -12.03 6.00
C VAL A 178 7.10 -11.93 5.43
N GLY A 179 6.96 -12.26 4.15
CA GLY A 179 5.65 -12.37 3.51
C GLY A 179 5.53 -13.58 2.59
N ARG A 180 4.33 -14.14 2.50
CA ARG A 180 3.96 -15.16 1.52
C ARG A 180 3.41 -14.46 0.27
N LEU A 181 4.10 -14.61 -0.86
CA LEU A 181 3.76 -13.91 -2.09
C LEU A 181 2.68 -14.64 -2.91
N GLY A 182 2.59 -15.96 -2.76
CA GLY A 182 1.59 -16.81 -3.38
C GLY A 182 2.07 -18.25 -3.47
N GLY A 183 1.15 -19.23 -3.39
CA GLY A 183 1.52 -20.65 -3.47
C GLY A 183 2.59 -21.03 -2.44
N ASP A 184 3.75 -21.44 -2.93
CA ASP A 184 4.96 -21.87 -2.22
C ASP A 184 6.08 -20.82 -2.19
N GLU A 185 5.78 -19.59 -2.60
CA GLU A 185 6.74 -18.48 -2.66
C GLU A 185 6.67 -17.58 -1.42
N PHE A 186 7.82 -17.36 -0.80
CA PHE A 186 8.01 -16.45 0.34
C PHE A 186 9.06 -15.40 0.01
N SER A 187 8.98 -14.25 0.66
CA SER A 187 10.01 -13.23 0.61
C SER A 187 10.39 -12.75 2.00
N VAL A 188 11.68 -12.51 2.20
CA VAL A 188 12.27 -11.99 3.43
C VAL A 188 12.98 -10.69 3.11
N LEU A 189 12.69 -9.63 3.87
CA LEU A 189 13.30 -8.32 3.71
C LEU A 189 14.26 -8.03 4.86
N LEU A 190 15.48 -7.63 4.51
CA LEU A 190 16.61 -7.44 5.43
C LEU A 190 17.05 -5.97 5.42
N ARG A 191 16.67 -5.22 6.45
CA ARG A 191 17.07 -3.82 6.63
C ARG A 191 18.50 -3.74 7.17
N GLY A 192 19.35 -2.91 6.56
CA GLY A 192 20.74 -2.71 6.97
C GLY A 192 21.73 -3.74 6.43
N TYR A 193 21.29 -4.68 5.59
CA TYR A 193 22.15 -5.71 4.98
C TYR A 193 22.52 -5.32 3.56
N ASP A 194 23.76 -5.57 3.17
CA ASP A 194 24.18 -5.61 1.76
C ASP A 194 23.92 -6.99 1.15
N LEU A 195 24.35 -7.19 -0.10
CA LEU A 195 24.19 -8.46 -0.79
C LEU A 195 24.95 -9.60 -0.06
N SER A 196 26.15 -9.35 0.46
CA SER A 196 26.95 -10.38 1.13
C SER A 196 26.26 -10.85 2.40
N GLY A 197 25.82 -9.93 3.24
CA GLY A 197 25.07 -10.26 4.46
C GLY A 197 23.74 -10.96 4.15
N ALA A 198 23.05 -10.58 3.07
CA ALA A 198 21.84 -11.28 2.65
C ALA A 198 22.10 -12.72 2.21
N VAL A 199 23.24 -12.98 1.55
CA VAL A 199 23.65 -14.35 1.17
C VAL A 199 23.93 -15.19 2.41
N GLU A 200 24.61 -14.65 3.42
CA GLU A 200 24.87 -15.36 4.68
C GLU A 200 23.57 -15.75 5.40
N VAL A 201 22.63 -14.82 5.52
CA VAL A 201 21.30 -15.08 6.10
C VAL A 201 20.53 -16.11 5.28
N ALA A 202 20.58 -16.00 3.94
CA ALA A 202 19.91 -16.94 3.05
C ALA A 202 20.49 -18.35 3.15
N GLU A 203 21.81 -18.51 3.29
CA GLU A 203 22.43 -19.83 3.42
C GLU A 203 22.08 -20.49 4.76
N ASP A 204 22.14 -19.73 5.86
CA ASP A 204 21.72 -20.27 7.15
C ASP A 204 20.24 -20.68 7.13
N LEU A 205 19.35 -19.83 6.59
CA LEU A 205 17.95 -20.16 6.40
C LEU A 205 17.77 -21.43 5.55
N ARG A 206 18.47 -21.54 4.42
CA ARG A 206 18.42 -22.72 3.54
C ARG A 206 18.80 -24.00 4.29
N GLU A 207 19.87 -23.95 5.10
CA GLU A 207 20.29 -25.10 5.87
C GLU A 207 19.28 -25.48 6.97
N ARG A 208 18.72 -24.49 7.68
CA ARG A 208 17.66 -24.73 8.68
C ARG A 208 16.45 -25.40 8.03
N LEU A 209 16.02 -24.91 6.86
CA LEU A 209 14.90 -25.48 6.11
C LEU A 209 15.18 -26.91 5.63
N ALA A 210 16.39 -27.20 5.14
CA ALA A 210 16.77 -28.55 4.74
C ALA A 210 16.83 -29.56 5.91
N ARG A 211 17.00 -29.05 7.14
CA ARG A 211 16.97 -29.83 8.39
C ARG A 211 15.56 -30.07 8.92
N LEU A 212 14.53 -29.38 8.40
CA LEU A 212 13.15 -29.60 8.82
C LEU A 212 12.72 -31.05 8.58
N ARG A 213 12.01 -31.59 9.57
CA ARG A 213 11.42 -32.93 9.55
C ARG A 213 9.96 -32.77 9.94
N ILE A 214 9.06 -32.90 8.97
CA ILE A 214 7.62 -32.69 9.15
C ILE A 214 6.96 -34.07 9.22
N PRO A 215 6.41 -34.47 10.37
CA PRO A 215 5.70 -35.74 10.48
C PRO A 215 4.46 -35.76 9.58
N SER A 216 4.23 -36.86 8.88
CA SER A 216 3.04 -37.11 8.08
C SER A 216 2.55 -38.55 8.28
N ARG A 217 1.37 -38.87 7.74
CA ARG A 217 0.83 -40.24 7.80
C ARG A 217 1.71 -41.25 7.03
N ASP A 218 2.39 -40.78 5.99
CA ASP A 218 3.22 -41.60 5.10
C ASP A 218 4.71 -41.58 5.47
N GLY A 219 5.08 -40.94 6.60
CA GLY A 219 6.44 -40.92 7.12
C GLY A 219 6.90 -39.53 7.57
N ILE A 220 8.18 -39.23 7.38
CA ILE A 220 8.75 -37.92 7.68
C ILE A 220 9.03 -37.21 6.36
N LEU A 221 8.35 -36.10 6.10
CA LEU A 221 8.64 -35.23 4.97
C LEU A 221 9.93 -34.44 5.25
N SER A 222 10.86 -34.54 4.31
CA SER A 222 12.00 -33.62 4.16
C SER A 222 11.80 -32.78 2.90
N LEU A 223 12.07 -31.48 3.00
CA LEU A 223 11.99 -30.55 1.87
C LEU A 223 13.29 -29.76 1.74
N THR A 224 13.47 -29.13 0.58
CA THR A 224 14.52 -28.15 0.35
C THR A 224 13.91 -26.90 -0.25
N CYS A 225 14.61 -25.78 -0.16
CA CYS A 225 14.19 -24.53 -0.77
C CYS A 225 15.31 -23.97 -1.65
N SER A 226 14.92 -23.31 -2.73
CA SER A 226 15.81 -22.47 -3.53
C SER A 226 15.62 -21.02 -3.12
N LEU A 227 16.71 -20.26 -3.03
CA LEU A 227 16.69 -18.88 -2.56
C LEU A 227 17.44 -17.95 -3.53
N GLY A 228 16.84 -16.82 -3.86
CA GLY A 228 17.43 -15.75 -4.66
C GLY A 228 17.59 -14.48 -3.84
N THR A 229 18.81 -13.96 -3.75
CA THR A 229 19.11 -12.74 -2.98
C THR A 229 19.33 -11.56 -3.91
N SER A 230 18.96 -10.35 -3.49
CA SER A 230 19.35 -9.10 -4.15
C SER A 230 19.51 -7.97 -3.12
N GLU A 231 20.30 -6.95 -3.45
CA GLU A 231 20.50 -5.74 -2.66
C GLU A 231 19.94 -4.54 -3.41
N LEU A 232 19.22 -3.65 -2.74
CA LEU A 232 18.64 -2.42 -3.32
C LEU A 232 19.75 -1.50 -3.85
N GLU A 233 19.66 -1.11 -5.12
CA GLU A 233 20.57 -0.13 -5.71
C GLU A 233 19.99 1.29 -5.59
N LEU A 234 20.85 2.30 -5.66
CA LEU A 234 20.43 3.69 -5.51
C LEU A 234 19.44 4.08 -6.62
N GLY A 235 18.24 4.52 -6.22
CA GLY A 235 17.17 4.92 -7.14
C GLY A 235 16.25 3.77 -7.56
N ASP A 236 16.49 2.55 -7.09
CA ASP A 236 15.61 1.43 -7.33
C ASP A 236 14.25 1.61 -6.66
N THR A 237 13.25 0.98 -7.27
CA THR A 237 11.97 0.69 -6.64
C THR A 237 11.98 -0.70 -6.00
N VAL A 238 10.95 -0.99 -5.20
CA VAL A 238 10.72 -2.36 -4.68
C VAL A 238 10.57 -3.36 -5.82
N ASP A 239 9.93 -2.98 -6.92
CA ASP A 239 9.74 -3.88 -8.04
C ASP A 239 11.09 -4.28 -8.67
N ASP A 240 12.05 -3.36 -8.72
CA ASP A 240 13.38 -3.64 -9.27
C ASP A 240 14.19 -4.55 -8.33
N LEU A 241 14.11 -4.30 -7.02
CA LEU A 241 14.69 -5.19 -6.00
C LEU A 241 14.14 -6.62 -6.14
N MET A 242 12.81 -6.75 -6.20
CA MET A 242 12.13 -8.05 -6.26
C MET A 242 12.38 -8.77 -7.60
N LYS A 243 12.42 -8.05 -8.73
CA LYS A 243 12.81 -8.64 -10.04
C LYS A 243 14.22 -9.21 -9.99
N ARG A 244 15.17 -8.52 -9.34
CA ARG A 244 16.53 -9.03 -9.16
C ARG A 244 16.59 -10.25 -8.24
N SER A 245 15.76 -10.32 -7.19
CA SER A 245 15.63 -11.53 -6.38
C SER A 245 15.04 -12.70 -7.19
N ASP A 246 14.04 -12.45 -8.03
CA ASP A 246 13.42 -13.47 -8.89
C ASP A 246 14.41 -14.04 -9.92
N LEU A 247 15.17 -13.17 -10.56
CA LEU A 247 16.30 -13.53 -11.44
C LEU A 247 17.28 -14.47 -10.73
N ALA A 248 17.64 -14.14 -9.49
CA ALA A 248 18.53 -14.95 -8.67
C ALA A 248 17.88 -16.31 -8.30
N LEU A 249 16.60 -16.32 -7.92
CA LEU A 249 15.88 -17.53 -7.56
C LEU A 249 15.74 -18.49 -8.74
N TYR A 250 15.42 -17.97 -9.93
CA TYR A 250 15.39 -18.76 -11.15
C TYR A 250 16.75 -19.46 -11.38
N ARG A 251 17.86 -18.73 -11.21
CA ARG A 251 19.21 -19.28 -11.33
C ARG A 251 19.45 -20.39 -10.29
N ALA A 252 19.03 -20.20 -9.04
CA ALA A 252 19.13 -21.24 -8.02
C ALA A 252 18.38 -22.53 -8.44
N LYS A 253 17.17 -22.39 -8.99
CA LYS A 253 16.36 -23.51 -9.50
C LYS A 253 17.00 -24.21 -10.71
N ASP A 254 17.55 -23.46 -11.65
CA ASP A 254 18.20 -23.97 -12.86
C ASP A 254 19.52 -24.70 -12.55
N GLU A 255 20.31 -24.17 -11.62
CA GLU A 255 21.62 -24.73 -11.30
C GLU A 255 21.56 -25.96 -10.39
N GLY A 256 20.36 -26.43 -10.01
CA GLY A 256 20.16 -27.71 -9.32
C GLY A 256 19.34 -27.65 -8.04
N ARG A 257 18.70 -26.50 -7.73
CA ARG A 257 17.89 -26.29 -6.53
C ARG A 257 18.70 -26.40 -5.23
N ASN A 258 18.02 -26.31 -4.08
CA ASN A 258 18.60 -26.36 -2.73
C ASN A 258 19.88 -25.52 -2.61
N ARG A 259 19.82 -24.26 -3.04
CA ARG A 259 20.95 -23.33 -3.02
C ARG A 259 20.51 -21.89 -2.93
N VAL A 260 21.43 -21.04 -2.50
CA VAL A 260 21.33 -19.60 -2.64
C VAL A 260 21.99 -19.18 -3.95
N ALA A 261 21.40 -18.22 -4.63
CA ALA A 261 22.02 -17.54 -5.76
C ALA A 261 21.86 -16.02 -5.64
N THR A 262 22.80 -15.31 -6.26
CA THR A 262 22.76 -13.86 -6.45
C THR A 262 22.35 -13.51 -7.89
N PRO A 263 21.94 -12.26 -8.17
CA PRO A 263 21.48 -11.87 -9.48
C PRO A 263 22.59 -12.11 -10.52
N PRO A 264 22.26 -12.60 -11.72
CA PRO A 264 23.27 -12.93 -12.72
C PRO A 264 24.02 -11.66 -13.16
N THR A 265 25.35 -11.73 -13.10
CA THR A 265 26.22 -10.70 -13.68
C THR A 265 26.30 -10.85 -15.20
N GLY A 266 26.76 -9.81 -15.90
CA GLY A 266 26.90 -9.82 -17.37
C GLY A 266 27.67 -11.04 -17.90
N ALA A 267 28.68 -11.52 -17.16
CA ALA A 267 29.43 -12.73 -17.49
C ALA A 267 28.58 -14.02 -17.50
N TRP A 268 27.63 -14.15 -16.58
CA TRP A 268 26.73 -15.32 -16.52
C TRP A 268 25.77 -15.34 -17.72
N LEU A 269 25.23 -14.17 -18.07
CA LEU A 269 24.34 -14.02 -19.23
C LEU A 269 25.05 -14.35 -20.55
N SER A 270 26.32 -13.94 -20.69
CA SER A 270 27.12 -14.24 -21.88
C SER A 270 27.43 -15.73 -22.04
N GLN A 271 27.56 -16.48 -20.95
CA GLN A 271 27.89 -17.91 -20.97
C GLN A 271 26.64 -18.80 -21.17
N ARG A 272 25.44 -18.29 -20.91
CA ARG A 272 24.17 -19.05 -20.92
C ARG A 272 23.04 -18.36 -21.71
N PRO A 273 23.22 -18.08 -23.01
CA PRO A 273 22.30 -17.26 -23.81
C PRO A 273 20.89 -17.86 -23.96
N ARG A 274 20.76 -19.19 -24.03
CA ARG A 274 19.43 -19.84 -24.09
C ARG A 274 18.63 -19.70 -22.80
N GLN A 275 19.32 -19.71 -21.66
CA GLN A 275 18.70 -19.57 -20.35
C GLN A 275 18.36 -18.10 -20.05
N ALA A 276 19.18 -17.16 -20.53
CA ALA A 276 18.86 -15.73 -20.50
C ALA A 276 17.53 -15.42 -21.22
N VAL A 277 17.25 -16.02 -22.38
CA VAL A 277 15.98 -15.84 -23.10
C VAL A 277 14.77 -16.41 -22.34
N SER A 278 14.93 -17.55 -21.67
CA SER A 278 13.90 -18.14 -20.79
C SER A 278 13.62 -17.26 -19.58
N LEU A 279 14.69 -16.72 -18.98
CA LEU A 279 14.67 -15.82 -17.84
C LEU A 279 13.98 -14.48 -18.15
N PHE A 280 14.28 -13.86 -19.30
CA PHE A 280 13.55 -12.66 -19.75
C PHE A 280 12.07 -12.93 -20.04
N ARG A 281 11.71 -14.16 -20.41
CA ARG A 281 10.32 -14.56 -20.66
C ARG A 281 9.54 -14.85 -19.38
N SER A 282 10.18 -15.32 -18.31
CA SER A 282 9.54 -15.54 -17.00
C SER A 282 9.27 -14.22 -16.27
N ILE A 283 10.17 -13.24 -16.35
CA ILE A 283 9.97 -11.88 -15.83
C ILE A 283 8.75 -11.19 -16.49
N GLY A 284 8.42 -11.57 -17.74
CA GLY A 284 7.26 -11.09 -18.48
C GLY A 284 5.97 -11.90 -18.34
N ARG A 285 5.91 -12.95 -17.50
CA ARG A 285 4.73 -13.82 -17.34
C ARG A 285 4.32 -14.02 -15.88
N GLN A 286 3.64 -13.04 -15.31
CA GLN A 286 2.46 -13.33 -14.49
C GLN A 286 1.34 -12.35 -14.89
N PRO A 287 0.24 -12.82 -15.52
CA PRO A 287 -1.01 -12.07 -15.45
C PRO A 287 -1.45 -12.04 -13.98
N PRO A 288 -2.01 -10.93 -13.48
CA PRO A 288 -2.49 -10.86 -12.11
C PRO A 288 -3.54 -11.96 -11.85
N PRO A 289 -3.60 -12.53 -10.63
CA PRO A 289 -4.60 -13.54 -10.30
C PRO A 289 -6.01 -12.99 -10.53
N ALA A 290 -6.93 -13.85 -10.98
CA ALA A 290 -8.27 -13.48 -11.47
C ALA A 290 -9.12 -12.65 -10.47
N ASN A 291 -8.81 -12.71 -9.17
CA ASN A 291 -9.47 -11.91 -8.14
C ASN A 291 -8.98 -10.44 -8.04
N GLU A 292 -7.87 -10.08 -8.68
CA GLU A 292 -7.40 -8.69 -8.73
C GLU A 292 -8.22 -7.83 -9.71
N THR A 293 -8.98 -8.47 -10.62
CA THR A 293 -9.81 -7.78 -11.61
C THR A 293 -10.98 -7.00 -10.99
N LEU A 294 -11.41 -7.37 -9.77
CA LEU A 294 -12.42 -6.64 -9.01
C LEU A 294 -11.83 -5.61 -8.02
N GLU A 295 -10.64 -5.85 -7.47
CA GLU A 295 -9.96 -4.93 -6.53
C GLU A 295 -9.25 -3.76 -7.23
N ARG A 296 -8.83 -3.91 -8.50
CA ARG A 296 -8.22 -2.83 -9.33
C ARG A 296 -9.12 -1.62 -9.60
N ARG A 297 -10.35 -1.57 -9.07
CA ARG A 297 -11.26 -0.42 -9.22
C ARG A 297 -11.20 0.60 -8.08
N LYS A 298 -10.48 0.35 -6.99
CA LYS A 298 -10.40 1.28 -5.85
C LYS A 298 -8.99 1.83 -5.65
N GLY A 299 -8.69 2.93 -6.33
CA GLY A 299 -7.57 3.81 -5.96
C GLY A 299 -6.49 4.04 -7.03
N GLN A 300 -6.66 3.58 -8.26
CA GLN A 300 -5.74 3.96 -9.35
C GLN A 300 -6.04 5.41 -9.79
N PRO A 301 -5.01 6.23 -10.09
CA PRO A 301 -5.21 7.52 -10.74
C PRO A 301 -5.96 7.32 -12.07
N PRO A 302 -6.54 8.38 -12.64
CA PRO A 302 -7.11 8.29 -13.98
C PRO A 302 -6.08 7.65 -14.93
N SER A 303 -6.50 6.81 -15.89
CA SER A 303 -5.59 6.24 -16.89
C SER A 303 -4.73 7.34 -17.51
N ASP A 304 -3.52 7.04 -18.01
CA ASP A 304 -2.61 8.04 -18.61
C ASP A 304 -3.32 8.93 -19.67
N ALA A 305 -4.27 8.37 -20.40
CA ALA A 305 -5.18 9.08 -21.30
C ALA A 305 -6.07 10.16 -20.63
N VAL A 306 -6.59 9.92 -19.42
CA VAL A 306 -7.38 10.90 -18.66
C VAL A 306 -6.48 11.95 -18.01
N LEU A 307 -5.27 11.60 -17.58
CA LEU A 307 -4.27 12.57 -17.11
C LEU A 307 -3.84 13.52 -18.23
N ALA A 308 -3.64 13.01 -19.45
CA ALA A 308 -3.39 13.82 -20.64
C ALA A 308 -4.51 14.84 -20.88
N ARG A 309 -5.78 14.41 -20.85
CA ARG A 309 -6.94 15.32 -20.97
C ARG A 309 -6.98 16.36 -19.85
N ILE A 310 -6.69 15.96 -18.61
CA ILE A 310 -6.64 16.86 -17.46
C ILE A 310 -5.60 17.97 -17.67
N CYS A 311 -4.42 17.65 -18.21
CA CYS A 311 -3.38 18.64 -18.51
C CYS A 311 -3.87 19.68 -19.52
N VAL A 312 -4.53 19.25 -20.61
CA VAL A 312 -5.13 20.15 -21.60
C VAL A 312 -6.17 21.10 -20.97
N VAL A 313 -7.01 20.61 -20.04
CA VAL A 313 -8.00 21.46 -19.35
C VAL A 313 -7.31 22.48 -18.42
N VAL A 314 -6.23 22.10 -17.75
CA VAL A 314 -5.45 23.02 -16.91
C VAL A 314 -4.81 24.12 -17.77
N ASP A 315 -4.26 23.76 -18.94
CA ASP A 315 -3.69 24.74 -19.88
C ASP A 315 -4.75 25.71 -20.42
N LEU A 316 -5.93 25.20 -20.78
CA LEU A 316 -7.07 26.03 -21.20
C LEU A 316 -7.51 27.02 -20.11
N LEU A 317 -7.56 26.61 -18.84
CA LEU A 317 -7.94 27.51 -17.75
C LEU A 317 -6.89 28.59 -17.50
N VAL A 318 -5.61 28.27 -17.68
CA VAL A 318 -4.52 29.26 -17.59
C VAL A 318 -4.60 30.26 -18.74
N GLU A 319 -4.88 29.80 -19.96
CA GLU A 319 -5.09 30.67 -21.12
C GLU A 319 -6.25 31.67 -20.91
N TYR A 320 -7.29 31.27 -20.18
CA TYR A 320 -8.45 32.11 -19.85
C TYR A 320 -8.28 32.91 -18.53
N GLY A 321 -7.05 33.01 -18.01
CA GLY A 321 -6.67 33.97 -16.97
C GLY A 321 -6.63 33.43 -15.55
N LEU A 322 -6.70 32.11 -15.33
CA LEU A 322 -6.44 31.53 -14.01
C LEU A 322 -4.92 31.36 -13.78
N SER A 323 -4.47 31.48 -12.53
CA SER A 323 -3.13 31.00 -12.18
C SER A 323 -3.06 29.48 -12.35
N GLU A 324 -1.87 28.95 -12.61
CA GLU A 324 -1.66 27.51 -12.80
C GLU A 324 -2.11 26.70 -11.58
N GLU A 325 -1.88 27.23 -10.37
CA GLU A 325 -2.40 26.67 -9.12
C GLU A 325 -3.93 26.73 -9.05
N GLY A 326 -4.53 27.85 -9.45
CA GLY A 326 -5.99 28.03 -9.48
C GLY A 326 -6.67 27.07 -10.44
N ALA A 327 -6.10 26.88 -11.63
CA ALA A 327 -6.57 25.91 -12.63
C ALA A 327 -6.51 24.47 -12.11
N ALA A 328 -5.40 24.07 -11.47
CA ALA A 328 -5.26 22.74 -10.87
C ALA A 328 -6.26 22.51 -9.70
N GLN A 329 -6.54 23.54 -8.90
CA GLN A 329 -7.52 23.45 -7.82
C GLN A 329 -8.96 23.29 -8.33
N VAL A 330 -9.35 24.04 -9.37
CA VAL A 330 -10.66 23.90 -10.03
C VAL A 330 -10.83 22.48 -10.56
N MET A 331 -9.80 21.96 -11.22
CA MET A 331 -9.84 20.62 -11.78
C MET A 331 -9.93 19.53 -10.70
N MET A 332 -9.19 19.68 -9.61
CA MET A 332 -9.25 18.75 -8.48
C MET A 332 -10.65 18.69 -7.85
N ARG A 333 -11.32 19.83 -7.68
CA ARG A 333 -12.71 19.87 -7.17
C ARG A 333 -13.68 19.14 -8.09
N ARG A 334 -13.52 19.27 -9.40
CA ARG A 334 -14.34 18.57 -10.42
C ARG A 334 -14.06 17.06 -10.43
N MET A 335 -12.81 16.65 -10.27
CA MET A 335 -12.44 15.24 -10.13
C MET A 335 -13.10 14.59 -8.91
N ILE A 336 -13.09 15.27 -7.76
CA ILE A 336 -13.76 14.81 -6.54
C ILE A 336 -15.28 14.72 -6.76
N ALA A 337 -15.89 15.75 -7.36
CA ALA A 337 -17.33 15.75 -7.67
C ALA A 337 -17.73 14.65 -8.67
N ALA A 338 -16.83 14.24 -9.56
CA ALA A 338 -17.03 13.14 -10.51
C ALA A 338 -16.73 11.74 -9.94
N GLY A 339 -16.45 11.63 -8.63
CA GLY A 339 -16.20 10.36 -7.95
C GLY A 339 -14.77 9.82 -8.10
N VAL A 340 -13.82 10.62 -8.58
CA VAL A 340 -12.40 10.28 -8.54
C VAL A 340 -11.94 10.47 -7.09
N SER A 341 -11.50 9.39 -6.46
CA SER A 341 -11.07 9.44 -5.05
C SER A 341 -9.92 10.41 -4.86
N ALA A 342 -10.09 11.39 -3.98
CA ALA A 342 -9.00 12.28 -3.59
C ALA A 342 -7.83 11.45 -3.01
N PRO A 343 -6.57 11.86 -3.22
CA PRO A 343 -5.43 11.18 -2.61
C PRO A 343 -5.59 11.17 -1.09
N LYS A 344 -5.29 10.03 -0.46
CA LYS A 344 -5.39 9.84 1.00
C LYS A 344 -4.56 10.93 1.72
N LYS A 345 -5.12 11.51 2.79
CA LYS A 345 -4.38 12.42 3.71
C LYS A 345 -3.01 11.81 4.07
N GLY A 346 -1.92 12.56 3.86
CA GLY A 346 -0.58 12.20 4.35
C GLY A 346 0.57 12.22 3.34
N THR A 347 0.31 12.25 2.02
CA THR A 347 1.36 12.50 1.00
C THR A 347 1.25 13.95 0.55
N ALA A 348 2.22 14.82 0.93
CA ALA A 348 2.14 16.29 0.87
C ALA A 348 1.76 16.91 -0.51
N PRO A 349 1.51 18.23 -0.58
CA PRO A 349 0.46 19.04 0.06
C PRO A 349 -0.71 19.18 -0.92
N THR A 350 -1.97 18.94 -0.52
CA THR A 350 -3.19 19.20 -1.33
C THR A 350 -3.22 18.57 -2.74
N GLY A 351 -4.17 17.66 -3.01
CA GLY A 351 -4.20 16.86 -4.26
C GLY A 351 -4.03 17.57 -5.62
N TRP A 352 -4.19 18.89 -5.70
CA TRP A 352 -3.88 19.70 -6.89
C TRP A 352 -2.38 19.86 -7.18
N LYS A 353 -1.48 19.84 -6.17
CA LYS A 353 -0.02 19.92 -6.42
C LYS A 353 0.51 18.70 -7.17
N ARG A 354 -0.15 17.56 -7.00
CA ARG A 354 0.15 16.32 -7.73
C ARG A 354 -0.27 16.40 -9.20
N LEU A 355 -1.34 17.13 -9.52
CA LEU A 355 -1.72 17.42 -10.91
C LEU A 355 -0.64 18.24 -11.62
N LEU A 356 -0.05 19.22 -10.91
CA LEU A 356 1.04 20.04 -11.46
C LEU A 356 2.33 19.24 -11.66
N ALA A 357 2.66 18.33 -10.73
CA ALA A 357 3.79 17.42 -10.89
C ALA A 357 3.64 16.53 -12.14
N TRP A 358 2.45 15.94 -12.34
CA TRP A 358 2.18 15.13 -13.53
C TRP A 358 2.21 15.92 -14.83
N LYS A 359 1.77 17.18 -14.81
CA LYS A 359 1.89 18.09 -15.95
C LYS A 359 3.35 18.37 -16.30
N ALA A 360 4.20 18.58 -15.29
CA ALA A 360 5.64 18.74 -15.49
C ALA A 360 6.28 17.46 -16.07
N ASP A 361 5.88 16.28 -15.60
CA ASP A 361 6.35 15.00 -16.16
C ASP A 361 5.97 14.84 -17.64
N PHE A 362 4.75 15.26 -18.03
CA PHE A 362 4.30 15.28 -19.42
C PHE A 362 5.15 16.22 -20.29
N GLN A 363 5.40 17.44 -19.82
CA GLN A 363 6.23 18.43 -20.54
C GLN A 363 7.69 17.99 -20.71
N ASN A 364 8.19 17.16 -19.79
CA ASN A 364 9.53 16.57 -19.85
C ASN A 364 9.61 15.28 -20.68
N GLY A 365 8.53 14.87 -21.35
CA GLY A 365 8.50 13.68 -22.21
C GLY A 365 8.53 12.35 -21.47
N LEU A 366 8.16 12.34 -20.19
CA LEU A 366 8.19 11.13 -19.33
C LEU A 366 6.91 10.28 -19.42
N MET A 367 5.97 10.65 -20.29
CA MET A 367 4.69 9.95 -20.50
C MET A 367 4.71 9.11 -21.79
N GLY A 368 4.00 7.98 -21.81
CA GLY A 368 4.01 7.05 -22.96
C GLY A 368 3.28 7.58 -24.20
N ASP A 369 3.59 6.99 -25.37
CA ASP A 369 3.09 7.40 -26.69
C ASP A 369 1.55 7.51 -26.80
N GLU A 370 0.82 6.70 -26.03
CA GLU A 370 -0.65 6.73 -25.97
C GLU A 370 -1.17 8.00 -25.29
N ALA A 371 -0.49 8.48 -24.26
CA ALA A 371 -0.88 9.69 -23.53
C ALA A 371 -0.62 10.95 -24.36
N THR A 372 0.51 11.00 -25.08
CA THR A 372 0.85 12.10 -26.00
C THR A 372 -0.18 12.22 -27.11
N ARG A 373 -0.55 11.09 -27.73
CA ARG A 373 -1.58 11.07 -28.78
C ARG A 373 -2.96 11.49 -28.26
N GLU A 374 -3.31 11.10 -27.04
CA GLU A 374 -4.58 11.50 -26.42
C GLU A 374 -4.61 13.00 -26.07
N PHE A 375 -3.48 13.55 -25.62
CA PHE A 375 -3.33 14.99 -25.38
C PHE A 375 -3.58 15.79 -26.66
N GLU A 376 -2.90 15.44 -27.75
CA GLU A 376 -3.04 16.09 -29.06
C GLU A 376 -4.47 16.01 -29.59
N ASN A 377 -5.07 14.81 -29.56
CA ASN A 377 -6.44 14.59 -30.03
C ASN A 377 -7.46 15.39 -29.22
N PHE A 378 -7.29 15.48 -27.90
CA PHE A 378 -8.22 16.21 -27.04
C PHE A 378 -8.05 17.72 -27.17
N ALA A 379 -6.82 18.23 -27.29
CA ALA A 379 -6.56 19.64 -27.58
C ALA A 379 -7.22 20.07 -28.90
N ALA A 380 -7.05 19.29 -29.97
CA ALA A 380 -7.71 19.54 -31.26
C ALA A 380 -9.25 19.53 -31.15
N SER A 381 -9.81 18.67 -30.28
CA SER A 381 -11.26 18.66 -30.04
C SER A 381 -11.78 19.93 -29.35
N ILE A 382 -11.00 20.54 -28.46
CA ILE A 382 -11.34 21.81 -27.80
C ILE A 382 -11.23 22.98 -28.76
N GLU A 383 -10.24 22.97 -29.66
CA GLU A 383 -10.07 24.01 -30.67
C GLU A 383 -11.29 24.12 -31.60
N SER A 384 -11.99 23.00 -31.83
CA SER A 384 -13.23 22.94 -32.61
C SER A 384 -14.45 23.60 -31.95
N ILE A 385 -14.38 23.93 -30.64
CA ILE A 385 -15.44 24.61 -29.89
C ILE A 385 -15.25 26.13 -30.01
N PRO A 386 -16.33 26.93 -30.22
CA PRO A 386 -16.25 28.39 -30.24
C PRO A 386 -15.57 28.96 -28.98
N PRO A 387 -14.63 29.93 -29.09
CA PRO A 387 -13.83 30.40 -27.96
C PRO A 387 -14.61 30.81 -26.71
N HIS A 388 -15.80 31.40 -26.85
CA HIS A 388 -16.62 31.83 -25.71
C HIS A 388 -17.30 30.67 -24.97
N GLU A 389 -17.38 29.47 -25.58
CA GLU A 389 -18.04 28.29 -25.01
C GLU A 389 -17.05 27.23 -24.47
N ARG A 390 -15.74 27.39 -24.73
CA ARG A 390 -14.72 26.36 -24.45
C ARG A 390 -14.68 25.94 -22.98
N VAL A 391 -14.55 26.91 -22.07
CA VAL A 391 -14.42 26.64 -20.62
C VAL A 391 -15.70 26.00 -20.07
N GLU A 392 -16.86 26.55 -20.43
CA GLU A 392 -18.17 26.05 -20.00
C GLU A 392 -18.41 24.61 -20.49
N ARG A 393 -18.27 24.35 -21.79
CA ARG A 393 -18.48 23.01 -22.36
C ARG A 393 -17.50 21.96 -21.82
N VAL A 394 -16.24 22.33 -21.61
CA VAL A 394 -15.21 21.41 -21.12
C VAL A 394 -15.43 21.05 -19.64
N LEU A 395 -15.85 22.01 -18.82
CA LEU A 395 -16.09 21.79 -17.39
C LEU A 395 -17.46 21.19 -17.07
N GLU A 396 -18.51 21.53 -17.82
CA GLU A 396 -19.89 21.07 -17.57
C GLU A 396 -20.27 19.82 -18.37
N GLY A 397 -19.72 19.64 -19.57
CA GLY A 397 -20.01 18.50 -20.44
C GLY A 397 -19.29 17.20 -20.05
N GLY A 398 -18.44 17.22 -19.02
CA GLY A 398 -17.67 16.06 -18.58
C GLY A 398 -16.71 15.52 -19.66
N LEU A 399 -16.31 16.36 -20.63
CA LEU A 399 -15.52 15.98 -21.82
C LEU A 399 -14.15 15.37 -21.48
N TRP A 400 -13.57 15.77 -20.35
CA TRP A 400 -12.35 15.18 -19.80
C TRP A 400 -12.57 13.77 -19.21
N ASN A 401 -13.81 13.37 -18.90
CA ASN A 401 -14.18 12.06 -18.34
C ASN A 401 -15.00 11.23 -19.35
N ARG A 402 -14.33 10.29 -20.02
CA ARG A 402 -14.91 9.41 -21.07
C ARG A 402 -16.21 8.69 -20.66
N ARG A 403 -16.48 8.51 -19.35
CA ARG A 403 -17.69 7.84 -18.83
C ARG A 403 -18.97 8.70 -18.85
N GLN A 404 -18.87 10.04 -18.90
CA GLN A 404 -20.05 10.91 -18.91
C GLN A 404 -20.46 11.38 -20.31
N GLY A 405 -19.53 11.44 -21.27
CA GLY A 405 -19.81 11.90 -22.64
C GLY A 405 -20.85 11.09 -23.42
N HIS A 406 -21.18 9.86 -23.01
CA HIS A 406 -22.22 9.04 -23.64
C HIS A 406 -23.62 9.17 -23.03
N ARG A 407 -23.81 9.83 -21.88
CA ARG A 407 -25.14 9.99 -21.26
C ARG A 407 -25.85 11.29 -21.62
N GLY A 408 -25.20 12.21 -22.33
CA GLY A 408 -25.77 13.52 -22.71
C GLY A 408 -26.44 13.60 -24.08
N ALA A 409 -26.40 12.54 -24.90
CA ALA A 409 -26.86 12.60 -26.30
C ALA A 409 -28.31 12.13 -26.54
N GLU A 410 -29.01 11.58 -25.54
CA GLU A 410 -30.38 11.07 -25.70
C GLU A 410 -31.36 11.68 -24.69
N ARG A 411 -31.53 13.00 -24.73
CA ARG A 411 -32.83 13.64 -24.42
C ARG A 411 -33.01 14.88 -25.28
N ARG A 412 -33.41 14.68 -26.54
CA ARG A 412 -34.09 15.74 -27.31
C ARG A 412 -35.52 15.90 -26.74
N PRO A 413 -36.02 17.13 -26.58
CA PRO A 413 -37.43 17.34 -26.33
C PRO A 413 -38.19 17.06 -27.64
N THR A 414 -39.12 16.12 -27.62
CA THR A 414 -40.12 16.00 -28.69
C THR A 414 -41.12 17.13 -28.53
N LEU A 415 -40.86 18.25 -29.19
CA LEU A 415 -41.90 19.16 -29.64
C LEU A 415 -42.40 18.64 -30.99
N SER A 416 -43.63 18.13 -30.99
CA SER A 416 -44.47 18.12 -32.17
C SER A 416 -45.83 18.71 -31.77
N GLU A 417 -46.02 19.98 -32.12
CA GLU A 417 -47.35 20.54 -32.29
C GLU A 417 -48.05 19.85 -33.47
N SER A 418 -49.33 19.55 -33.27
CA SER A 418 -50.47 19.85 -34.16
C SER A 418 -51.50 18.72 -34.20
N GLY A 419 -52.74 19.09 -33.89
CA GLY A 419 -53.82 18.20 -33.54
C GLY A 419 -54.72 17.74 -34.68
N ALA A 420 -55.74 16.97 -34.31
CA ALA A 420 -57.05 16.87 -34.96
C ALA A 420 -57.99 15.99 -34.13
N GLY A 421 -59.16 16.54 -33.77
CA GLY A 421 -60.43 15.81 -33.73
C GLY A 421 -60.82 15.07 -32.44
N GLY A 422 -61.85 15.58 -31.76
CA GLY A 422 -62.60 14.89 -30.71
C GLY A 422 -63.27 15.85 -29.74
#